data_AF-A0A8T6VE04-F1
#
_entry.id   AF-A0A8T6VE04-F1
#
_cell.length_a   1.000
_cell.length_b   1.000
_cell.length_c   1.000
_cell.angle_alpha   90.00
_cell.angle_beta   90.00
_cell.angle_gamma   90.00
#
_symmetry.space_group_name_H-M   'P 1'
#
loop_
_entity.id
_entity.type
_entity.pdbx_description
1 polymer ?
#
loop_
_entity_poly.entity_id
_entity_poly.type
_entity_poly.pdbx_seq_one_letter_code
_entity_poly.pdbx_strand_id
1 'polypeptide(L)'
;MQLKGEYTPRVRKLALRPLLSVGPLRTLSYIAYRQPIPQSHVIDVRGHHAYPHLKQLEDLGLITREKTGRTKVIRTTEFFADYFSLSHDLRAMKQQLKGIFESFMKFEPSETSEKEE
;
A
#
# COMPACT_ATOMS: atom_id res chain seq x y z
N MET A 1 -12.55 2.37 24.56
CA MET A 1 -11.29 3.12 24.51
C MET A 1 -11.14 3.71 23.12
N GLN A 2 -11.52 4.98 22.93
CA GLN A 2 -11.36 5.69 21.67
C GLN A 2 -10.09 6.56 21.76
N LEU A 3 -9.15 6.37 20.83
CA LEU A 3 -7.99 7.25 20.75
C LEU A 3 -8.45 8.65 20.32
N LYS A 4 -8.31 9.61 21.23
CA LYS A 4 -8.54 11.04 20.97
C LYS A 4 -7.48 11.55 19.98
N GLY A 5 -7.92 12.31 18.99
CA GLY A 5 -7.16 12.74 17.81
C GLY A 5 -6.02 13.75 18.02
N GLU A 6 -5.25 13.64 19.11
CA GLU A 6 -4.16 14.57 19.45
C GLU A 6 -2.75 13.94 19.41
N TYR A 7 -2.55 12.85 18.66
CA TYR A 7 -1.21 12.28 18.43
C TYR A 7 -0.75 12.36 16.97
N THR A 8 -1.30 13.32 16.23
CA THR A 8 -1.25 13.44 14.76
C THR A 8 0.08 13.86 14.12
N PRO A 9 1.12 14.40 14.79
CA PRO A 9 2.40 14.67 14.11
C PRO A 9 3.57 13.76 14.52
N ARG A 10 3.59 13.18 15.73
CA ARG A 10 4.73 12.39 16.22
C ARG A 10 4.66 10.91 15.82
N VAL A 11 3.46 10.36 15.65
CA VAL A 11 3.27 9.01 15.09
C VAL A 11 3.58 8.99 13.59
N ARG A 12 3.34 10.09 12.87
CA ARG A 12 3.82 10.30 11.48
C ARG A 12 5.33 10.08 11.36
N LYS A 13 6.13 10.52 12.34
CA LYS A 13 7.59 10.39 12.31
C LYS A 13 8.09 9.02 12.77
N LEU A 14 7.28 8.27 13.51
CA LEU A 14 7.58 6.90 13.95
C LEU A 14 7.12 5.84 12.93
N ALA A 15 6.03 6.10 12.19
CA ALA A 15 5.55 5.30 11.05
C ALA A 15 6.45 5.42 9.80
N LEU A 16 7.38 6.39 9.79
CA LEU A 16 8.44 6.53 8.79
C LEU A 16 9.63 5.58 9.01
N ARG A 17 9.64 4.78 10.08
CA ARG A 17 10.44 3.55 10.06
C ARG A 17 9.67 2.55 9.19
N PRO A 18 10.21 2.12 8.05
CA PRO A 18 9.46 1.21 7.19
C PRO A 18 9.32 -0.12 7.93
N LEU A 19 8.14 -0.39 8.51
CA LEU A 19 7.71 -1.76 8.82
C LEU A 19 7.74 -2.63 7.54
N LEU A 20 7.68 -1.98 6.37
CA LEU A 20 7.69 -2.56 5.05
C LEU A 20 8.89 -2.04 4.24
N SER A 21 9.69 -2.95 3.71
CA SER A 21 10.66 -2.59 2.68
C SER A 21 9.97 -2.09 1.40
N VAL A 22 10.74 -1.52 0.47
CA VAL A 22 10.22 -0.94 -0.78
C VAL A 22 9.40 -1.96 -1.59
N GLY A 23 9.76 -3.24 -1.55
CA GLY A 23 9.06 -4.32 -2.26
C GLY A 23 7.60 -4.51 -1.83
N PRO A 24 7.33 -4.89 -0.57
CA PRO A 24 5.99 -4.98 -0.01
C PRO A 24 5.19 -3.69 -0.14
N LEU A 25 5.81 -2.51 0.06
CA LEU A 25 5.13 -1.23 -0.06
C LEU A 25 4.61 -0.99 -1.49
N ARG A 26 5.43 -1.29 -2.52
CA ARG A 26 4.99 -1.22 -3.93
C ARG A 26 3.87 -2.21 -4.25
N THR A 27 3.91 -3.42 -3.68
CA THR A 27 2.83 -4.40 -3.85
C THR A 27 1.54 -3.92 -3.17
N LEU A 28 1.63 -3.37 -1.96
CA LEU A 28 0.51 -2.80 -1.23
C LEU A 28 -0.13 -1.64 -1.97
N SER A 29 0.68 -0.70 -2.49
CA SER A 29 0.17 0.47 -3.21
C SER A 29 -0.59 0.07 -4.48
N TYR A 30 -0.09 -0.93 -5.19
CA TYR A 30 -0.76 -1.51 -6.37
C TYR A 30 -2.13 -2.10 -6.00
N ILE A 31 -2.20 -2.89 -4.91
CA ILE A 31 -3.45 -3.49 -4.42
C ILE A 31 -4.44 -2.40 -4.02
N ALA A 32 -4.01 -1.41 -3.23
CA ALA A 32 -4.87 -0.33 -2.75
C ALA A 32 -5.55 0.46 -3.87
N TYR A 33 -4.84 0.63 -4.99
CA TYR A 33 -5.38 1.30 -6.17
C TYR A 33 -6.32 0.41 -7.01
N ARG A 34 -5.95 -0.87 -7.21
CA ARG A 34 -6.65 -1.81 -8.09
C ARG A 34 -7.73 -2.64 -7.42
N GLN A 35 -7.90 -2.53 -6.10
CA GLN A 35 -8.90 -3.32 -5.38
C GLN A 35 -10.34 -3.06 -5.88
N PRO A 36 -11.20 -4.10 -5.83
CA PRO A 36 -10.88 -5.49 -5.51
C PRO A 36 -10.14 -6.20 -6.66
N ILE A 37 -9.11 -6.99 -6.36
CA ILE A 37 -8.22 -7.61 -7.38
C ILE A 37 -7.96 -9.09 -7.05
N PRO A 38 -8.01 -10.02 -8.04
CA PRO A 38 -7.64 -11.41 -7.79
C PRO A 38 -6.14 -11.55 -7.52
N GLN A 39 -5.79 -12.44 -6.59
CA GLN A 39 -4.40 -12.71 -6.21
C GLN A 39 -3.54 -13.08 -7.41
N SER A 40 -4.06 -13.89 -8.34
CA SER A 40 -3.34 -14.26 -9.57
C SER A 40 -2.84 -13.03 -10.33
N HIS A 41 -3.71 -12.03 -10.52
CA HIS A 41 -3.33 -10.82 -11.24
C HIS A 41 -2.27 -9.99 -10.51
N VAL A 42 -2.28 -9.98 -9.18
CA VAL A 42 -1.20 -9.34 -8.39
C VAL A 42 0.12 -10.06 -8.62
N ILE A 43 0.11 -11.40 -8.63
CA ILE A 43 1.30 -12.22 -8.89
C ILE A 43 1.80 -12.00 -10.32
N ASP A 44 0.91 -11.95 -11.31
CA ASP A 44 1.27 -11.75 -12.72
C ASP A 44 2.02 -10.43 -12.94
N VAL A 45 1.57 -9.35 -12.28
CA VAL A 45 2.15 -8.01 -12.45
C VAL A 45 3.39 -7.79 -11.58
N ARG A 46 3.42 -8.33 -10.36
CA ARG A 46 4.50 -8.09 -9.39
C ARG A 46 5.58 -9.19 -9.39
N GLY A 47 5.32 -10.31 -10.07
CA GLY A 47 6.20 -11.47 -10.13
C GLY A 47 6.17 -12.34 -8.88
N HIS A 48 7.02 -13.37 -8.86
CA HIS A 48 7.05 -14.41 -7.82
C HIS A 48 7.28 -13.85 -6.40
N HIS A 49 8.03 -12.75 -6.26
CA HIS A 49 8.28 -12.10 -4.96
C HIS A 49 7.02 -11.52 -4.31
N ALA A 50 5.90 -11.44 -5.03
CA ALA A 50 4.65 -10.98 -4.46
C ALA A 50 4.03 -11.97 -3.46
N TYR A 51 4.30 -13.27 -3.55
CA TYR A 51 3.80 -14.25 -2.57
C TYR A 51 4.22 -13.93 -1.12
N PRO A 52 5.52 -13.77 -0.81
CA PRO A 52 5.94 -13.41 0.54
C PRO A 52 5.46 -12.00 0.93
N HIS A 53 5.40 -11.06 -0.02
CA HIS A 53 4.87 -9.71 0.27
C HIS A 53 3.39 -9.77 0.70
N LEU A 54 2.56 -10.53 -0.02
CA LEU A 54 1.15 -10.69 0.32
C LEU A 54 0.95 -11.34 1.69
N LYS A 55 1.83 -12.30 2.06
CA LYS A 55 1.81 -12.89 3.39
C LYS A 55 2.15 -11.85 4.46
N GLN A 56 3.25 -11.13 4.30
CA GLN A 56 3.66 -10.08 5.24
C GLN A 56 2.59 -8.98 5.40
N LEU A 57 1.95 -8.56 4.30
CA LEU A 57 0.91 -7.53 4.33
C LEU A 57 -0.37 -8.02 5.04
N GLU A 58 -0.71 -9.29 4.91
CA GLU A 58 -1.82 -9.90 5.64
C GLU A 58 -1.50 -10.08 7.12
N ASP A 59 -0.28 -10.52 7.45
CA ASP A 59 0.19 -10.67 8.85
C ASP A 59 0.19 -9.32 9.58
N LEU A 60 0.45 -8.22 8.86
CA LEU A 60 0.37 -6.85 9.38
C LEU A 60 -1.06 -6.27 9.40
N GLY A 61 -2.06 -7.03 8.93
CA GLY A 61 -3.46 -6.60 8.90
C GLY A 61 -3.74 -5.45 7.92
N LEU A 62 -2.87 -5.21 6.94
CA LEU A 62 -3.04 -4.14 5.94
C LEU A 62 -3.91 -4.58 4.75
N ILE A 63 -3.97 -5.88 4.49
CA ILE A 63 -4.82 -6.48 3.44
C ILE A 63 -5.61 -7.65 4.00
N THR A 64 -6.72 -7.96 3.34
CA THR A 64 -7.47 -9.21 3.51
C THR A 64 -7.46 -10.02 2.22
N ARG A 65 -7.50 -11.34 2.35
CA ARG A 65 -7.67 -12.28 1.24
C ARG A 65 -8.95 -13.08 1.44
N GLU A 66 -9.95 -12.77 0.63
CA GLU A 66 -11.23 -13.47 0.64
C GLU A 66 -11.25 -14.56 -0.43
N LYS A 67 -11.73 -15.75 -0.08
CA LYS A 67 -11.86 -16.85 -1.04
C LYS A 67 -13.19 -16.73 -1.78
N THR A 68 -13.13 -16.47 -3.07
CA THR A 68 -14.28 -16.43 -3.97
C THR A 68 -14.18 -17.60 -4.93
N GLY A 69 -14.84 -18.72 -4.58
CA GLY A 69 -14.79 -19.97 -5.34
C GLY A 69 -13.39 -20.60 -5.35
N ARG A 70 -12.76 -20.65 -6.54
CA ARG A 70 -11.39 -21.17 -6.74
C ARG A 70 -10.31 -20.09 -6.63
N THR A 71 -10.69 -18.81 -6.57
CA THR A 71 -9.77 -17.67 -6.61
C THR A 71 -9.77 -16.95 -5.26
N LYS A 72 -8.64 -16.33 -4.92
CA LYS A 72 -8.53 -15.41 -3.78
C LYS A 72 -8.60 -13.98 -4.29
N VAL A 73 -9.48 -13.17 -3.71
CA VAL A 73 -9.61 -11.74 -4.00
C VAL A 73 -8.98 -10.96 -2.86
N ILE A 74 -8.20 -9.93 -3.19
CA ILE A 74 -7.45 -9.12 -2.24
C ILE A 74 -8.07 -7.73 -2.14
N ARG A 75 -8.19 -7.24 -0.90
CA ARG A 75 -8.68 -5.90 -0.56
C ARG A 75 -7.81 -5.28 0.54
N THR A 76 -7.83 -3.96 0.68
CA THR A 76 -7.24 -3.28 1.85
C THR A 76 -8.22 -3.31 3.02
N THR A 77 -7.69 -3.32 4.23
CA THR A 77 -8.47 -3.24 5.47
C THR A 77 -8.83 -1.80 5.84
N GLU A 78 -9.71 -1.63 6.83
CA GLU A 78 -9.92 -0.33 7.50
C GLU A 78 -8.64 0.10 8.24
N PHE A 79 -7.91 -0.84 8.84
CA PHE A 79 -6.62 -0.57 9.47
C PHE A 79 -5.61 0.08 8.51
N PHE A 80 -5.61 -0.33 7.23
CA PHE A 80 -4.81 0.35 6.21
C PHE A 80 -5.22 1.82 6.05
N ALA A 81 -6.52 2.12 5.98
CA ALA A 81 -7.00 3.49 5.86
C ALA A 81 -6.56 4.33 7.07
N ASP A 82 -6.75 3.82 8.28
CA ASP A 82 -6.32 4.48 9.51
C ASP A 82 -4.80 4.70 9.56
N TYR A 83 -4.03 3.66 9.24
CA TYR A 83 -2.57 3.68 9.29
C TYR A 83 -1.98 4.74 8.34
N PHE A 84 -2.52 4.86 7.13
CA PHE A 84 -2.08 5.84 6.14
C PHE A 84 -2.85 7.17 6.22
N SER A 85 -3.75 7.33 7.20
CA SER A 85 -4.64 8.50 7.34
C SER A 85 -5.42 8.80 6.05
N LEU A 86 -5.90 7.76 5.39
CA LEU A 86 -6.74 7.80 4.20
C LEU A 86 -8.22 7.72 4.57
N SER A 87 -9.09 8.09 3.63
CA SER A 87 -10.53 7.91 3.77
C SER A 87 -10.88 6.41 3.80
N HIS A 88 -11.92 6.08 4.55
CA HIS A 88 -12.55 4.75 4.55
C HIS A 88 -13.42 4.55 3.30
N ASP A 89 -13.86 5.63 2.67
CA ASP A 89 -14.56 5.56 1.39
C ASP A 89 -13.56 5.23 0.27
N LEU A 90 -13.83 4.15 -0.46
CA LEU A 90 -12.94 3.63 -1.50
C LEU A 90 -12.70 4.64 -2.64
N ARG A 91 -13.68 5.48 -2.99
CA ARG A 91 -13.51 6.47 -4.08
C ARG A 91 -12.60 7.59 -3.61
N ALA A 92 -12.87 8.14 -2.43
CA ALA A 92 -12.05 9.16 -1.80
C ALA A 92 -10.62 8.66 -1.55
N MET A 93 -10.45 7.44 -1.05
CA MET A 93 -9.15 6.80 -0.85
C MET A 93 -8.35 6.73 -2.16
N LYS A 94 -8.97 6.26 -3.25
CA LYS A 94 -8.31 6.17 -4.56
C LYS A 94 -7.91 7.55 -5.09
N GLN A 95 -8.74 8.57 -4.86
CA GLN A 95 -8.42 9.95 -5.23
C GLN A 95 -7.25 10.51 -4.41
N GLN A 96 -7.23 10.27 -3.09
CA GLN A 96 -6.11 10.65 -2.22
C GLN A 96 -4.82 9.95 -2.64
N LEU A 97 -4.87 8.64 -2.90
CA LEU A 97 -3.74 7.87 -3.41
C LEU A 97 -3.25 8.43 -4.75
N LYS A 98 -4.16 8.77 -5.68
CA LYS A 98 -3.79 9.39 -6.96
C LYS A 98 -3.07 10.73 -6.75
N GLY A 99 -3.57 11.59 -5.86
CA GLY A 99 -2.90 12.86 -5.53
C GLY A 99 -1.51 12.66 -4.92
N ILE A 100 -1.35 11.64 -4.05
CA ILE A 100 -0.06 11.25 -3.50
C ILE A 100 0.87 10.80 -4.64
N PHE A 101 0.44 9.89 -5.51
CA PHE A 101 1.23 9.42 -6.65
C PHE A 101 1.64 10.53 -7.61
N GLU A 102 0.72 11.43 -7.96
CA GLU A 102 1.02 12.59 -8.81
C GLU A 102 2.01 13.55 -8.15
N SER A 103 1.89 13.77 -6.84
CA SER A 103 2.87 14.57 -6.08
C SER A 103 4.24 13.90 -6.06
N PHE A 104 4.31 12.58 -5.90
CA PHE A 104 5.55 11.81 -5.93
C PHE A 104 6.17 11.79 -7.33
N MET A 105 5.38 11.62 -8.39
CA MET A 105 5.85 11.63 -9.78
C MET A 105 6.29 13.01 -10.24
N LYS A 106 5.67 14.09 -9.73
CA LYS A 106 6.14 15.47 -9.94
C LYS A 106 7.45 15.76 -9.21
N PHE A 107 7.82 14.93 -8.23
CA PHE A 107 9.06 15.03 -7.47
C PHE A 107 10.17 14.08 -7.98
N GLU A 108 10.04 13.57 -9.20
CA GLU A 108 11.16 13.00 -9.96
C GLU A 108 11.71 14.02 -10.99
N PRO A 109 12.31 15.17 -10.59
CA PRO A 109 13.38 15.75 -11.38
C PRO A 109 14.71 15.11 -10.96
N SER A 110 15.22 14.21 -11.81
CA SER A 110 16.64 13.86 -11.99
C SER A 110 17.54 13.60 -10.77
N GLU A 111 17.80 12.33 -10.45
CA GLU A 111 19.11 11.75 -10.05
C GLU A 111 19.03 10.25 -10.46
N THR A 112 19.82 9.64 -11.35
CA THR A 112 21.22 9.85 -11.74
C THR A 112 21.46 9.27 -13.15
N SER A 113 21.83 10.12 -14.11
CA SER A 113 22.87 9.76 -15.09
C SER A 113 24.22 10.11 -14.48
N GLU A 114 25.29 9.41 -14.91
CA GLU A 114 26.72 9.49 -14.50
C GLU A 114 27.13 8.38 -13.50
N LYS A 115 28.07 7.46 -13.77
CA LYS A 115 29.19 7.30 -14.74
C LYS A 115 29.39 5.79 -15.04
N GLU A 116 29.63 5.35 -16.28
CA GLU A 116 30.97 5.15 -16.89
C GLU A 116 32.01 4.55 -15.93
N GLU A 117 32.24 3.23 -16.03
CA GLU A 117 33.53 2.60 -16.39
C GLU A 117 33.32 1.12 -16.79
#